data_AF-W2IKL6-F1
#
_entry.id   AF-W2IKL6-F1
#
_cell.length_a   1.000
_cell.length_b   1.000
_cell.length_c   1.000
_cell.angle_alpha   90.00
_cell.angle_beta   90.00
_cell.angle_gamma   90.00
#
_symmetry.space_group_name_H-M   'P 1'
#
loop_
_entity.id
_entity.type
_entity.pdbx_description
1 polymer ?
#
loop_
_entity_poly.entity_id
_entity_poly.type
_entity_poly.pdbx_seq_one_letter_code
_entity_poly.pdbx_strand_id
1 'polypeptide(L)'
;MAMKKDQQKRLAQLVRDLETKKSLCCVRDYPGITLDELNQYVAKHGPLINPVFGEQPAFFIDEGHFTPYRMVVYGNEKVAAKIAQRLGNWAETSSEGGRVTTSQGAFILEQNTGKPTVRMPDVAYTPRDVDRNLALDQVWTYRGDPFVPTFVVEIDKLADRNSQRKVLDRKMRDEYFPHGVQLGWLIDPRPQHRIIYEYKLDTNGQVYRAHNCKWRDLDGGDVLPGFKLRAAALEMVLNHDSGASSDEEIDFMCPERGCRKRFRSRGAWAAHAEWHREERAIAKYLANQS
;
A
#
# COMPACT_ATOMS: atom_id res chain seq x y z
N MET A 1 3.96 12.19 44.75
CA MET A 1 3.59 13.33 43.88
C MET A 1 4.60 13.58 42.75
N ALA A 2 5.92 13.55 43.00
CA ALA A 2 6.95 13.80 41.99
C ALA A 2 6.99 12.77 40.83
N MET A 3 6.92 11.46 41.12
CA MET A 3 6.92 10.40 40.10
C MET A 3 5.75 10.51 39.10
N LYS A 4 4.53 10.79 39.58
CA LYS A 4 3.35 11.02 38.71
C LYS A 4 3.54 12.22 37.79
N LYS A 5 4.16 13.29 38.28
CA LYS A 5 4.42 14.51 37.50
C LYS A 5 5.49 14.28 36.43
N ASP A 6 6.49 13.46 36.72
CA ASP A 6 7.55 13.09 35.79
C ASP A 6 7.07 12.14 34.69
N GLN A 7 6.25 11.16 35.05
CA GLN A 7 5.59 10.27 34.09
C GLN A 7 4.65 11.05 33.14
N GLN A 8 3.89 12.02 33.66
CA GLN A 8 3.02 12.85 32.83
C GLN A 8 3.78 13.75 31.85
N LYS A 9 4.99 14.23 32.23
CA LYS A 9 5.88 14.92 31.29
C LYS A 9 6.38 14.01 30.19
N ARG A 10 6.74 12.75 30.50
CA ARG A 10 7.16 11.76 29.51
C ARG A 10 6.04 11.41 28.53
N LEU A 11 4.81 11.21 29.02
CA LEU A 11 3.66 10.98 28.14
C LEU A 11 3.42 12.17 27.20
N ALA A 12 3.50 13.40 27.71
CA ALA A 12 3.39 14.60 26.87
C ALA A 12 4.52 14.69 25.82
N GLN A 13 5.74 14.24 26.16
CA GLN A 13 6.83 14.15 25.20
C GLN A 13 6.57 13.08 24.13
N LEU A 14 6.09 11.89 24.53
CA LEU A 14 5.71 10.83 23.60
C LEU A 14 4.63 11.31 22.63
N VAL A 15 3.56 11.93 23.14
CA VAL A 15 2.46 12.46 22.30
C VAL A 15 2.99 13.47 21.28
N ARG A 16 3.79 14.46 21.71
CA ARG A 16 4.41 15.42 20.79
C ARG A 16 5.26 14.73 19.72
N ASP A 17 6.03 13.73 20.12
CA ASP A 17 6.90 13.00 19.20
C ASP A 17 6.08 12.15 18.21
N LEU A 18 4.99 11.52 18.66
CA LEU A 18 4.05 10.79 17.82
C LEU A 18 3.30 11.71 16.84
N GLU A 19 3.06 12.97 17.18
CA GLU A 19 2.43 13.96 16.30
C GLU A 19 3.41 14.57 15.27
N THR A 20 4.72 14.57 15.55
CA THR A 20 5.69 15.36 14.77
C THR A 20 6.79 14.55 14.08
N LYS A 21 7.21 13.41 14.63
CA LYS A 21 8.29 12.61 14.05
C LYS A 21 7.83 11.88 12.80
N LYS A 22 8.77 11.74 11.86
CA LYS A 22 8.61 10.97 10.62
C LYS A 22 8.95 9.48 10.77
N SER A 23 9.47 9.09 11.93
CA SER A 23 9.88 7.73 12.30
C SER A 23 8.97 7.20 13.42
N LEU A 24 8.95 5.89 13.61
CA LEU A 24 8.30 5.29 14.79
C LEU A 24 9.04 5.70 16.08
N CYS A 25 8.30 5.73 17.19
CA CYS A 25 8.84 6.03 18.52
C CYS A 25 9.22 4.73 19.23
N CYS A 26 10.49 4.56 19.58
CA CYS A 26 10.96 3.39 20.33
C CYS A 26 10.46 3.45 21.77
N VAL A 27 9.90 2.35 22.28
CA VAL A 27 9.39 2.25 23.67
C VAL A 27 10.50 2.56 24.69
N ARG A 28 11.74 2.20 24.39
CA ARG A 28 12.90 2.43 25.27
C ARG A 28 13.21 3.91 25.50
N ASP A 29 12.82 4.79 24.57
CA ASP A 29 13.00 6.24 24.69
C ASP A 29 12.03 6.88 25.70
N TYR A 30 10.98 6.14 26.12
CA TYR A 30 9.90 6.64 26.99
C TYR A 30 9.68 5.71 28.20
N PRO A 31 10.68 5.56 29.08
CA PRO A 31 10.62 4.62 30.19
C PRO A 31 9.43 4.90 31.12
N GLY A 32 8.68 3.84 31.46
CA GLY A 32 7.52 3.91 32.34
C GLY A 32 6.25 4.46 31.69
N ILE A 33 6.21 4.63 30.37
CA ILE A 33 4.96 4.82 29.62
C ILE A 33 4.52 3.47 29.06
N THR A 34 3.32 3.05 29.42
CA THR A 34 2.72 1.80 28.92
C THR A 34 1.87 2.06 27.67
N LEU A 35 1.63 1.00 26.89
CA LEU A 35 0.72 1.07 25.74
C LEU A 35 -0.71 1.46 26.16
N ASP A 36 -1.18 0.90 27.27
CA ASP A 36 -2.52 1.20 27.81
C ASP A 36 -2.66 2.67 28.19
N GLU A 37 -1.64 3.27 28.80
CA GLU A 37 -1.65 4.70 29.13
C GLU A 37 -1.72 5.59 27.89
N LEU A 38 -0.97 5.25 26.83
CA LEU A 38 -1.04 5.96 25.57
C LEU A 38 -2.42 5.80 24.93
N ASN A 39 -2.97 4.59 24.86
CA ASN A 39 -4.27 4.35 24.26
C ASN A 39 -5.42 4.98 25.07
N GLN A 40 -5.33 5.03 26.40
CA GLN A 40 -6.26 5.79 27.25
C GLN A 40 -6.15 7.30 26.99
N TYR A 41 -4.94 7.81 26.78
CA TYR A 41 -4.75 9.21 26.41
C TYR A 41 -5.45 9.52 25.08
N VAL A 42 -5.24 8.72 24.04
CA VAL A 42 -5.86 8.91 22.72
C VAL A 42 -7.38 8.76 22.80
N ALA A 43 -7.89 7.76 23.51
CA ALA A 43 -9.33 7.58 23.72
C ALA A 43 -9.99 8.79 24.41
N LYS A 44 -9.26 9.47 25.31
CA LYS A 44 -9.76 10.65 26.04
C LYS A 44 -9.66 11.95 25.23
N HIS A 45 -8.62 12.12 24.42
CA HIS A 45 -8.32 13.41 23.76
C HIS A 45 -8.62 13.39 22.24
N GLY A 46 -8.95 12.23 21.69
CA GLY A 46 -9.11 12.00 20.26
C GLY A 46 -7.82 11.49 19.59
N PRO A 47 -7.93 11.04 18.33
CA PRO A 47 -6.80 10.55 17.55
C PRO A 47 -5.66 11.56 17.42
N LEU A 48 -4.41 11.08 17.50
CA LEU A 48 -3.25 11.92 17.19
C LEU A 48 -3.16 12.12 15.67
N ILE A 49 -2.72 13.28 15.22
CA ILE A 49 -2.53 13.56 13.79
C ILE A 49 -1.04 13.70 13.51
N ASN A 50 -0.52 12.80 12.69
CA ASN A 50 0.88 12.79 12.27
C ASN A 50 0.99 13.06 10.75
N PRO A 51 1.96 13.86 10.28
CA PRO A 51 2.09 14.19 8.86
C PRO A 51 2.49 13.01 7.97
N VAL A 52 3.01 11.92 8.54
CA VAL A 52 3.46 10.72 7.84
C VAL A 52 2.46 9.58 7.98
N PHE A 53 2.01 9.33 9.20
CA PHE A 53 1.18 8.18 9.55
C PHE A 53 -0.32 8.50 9.54
N GLY A 54 -0.70 9.75 9.33
CA GLY A 54 -2.08 10.20 9.28
C GLY A 54 -2.73 10.27 10.66
N GLU A 55 -4.03 10.01 10.70
CA GLU A 55 -4.81 9.93 11.93
C GLU A 55 -4.54 8.61 12.66
N GLN A 56 -4.17 8.70 13.95
CA GLN A 56 -3.70 7.61 14.79
C GLN A 56 -4.66 7.44 15.98
N PRO A 57 -5.75 6.67 15.83
CA PRO A 57 -6.78 6.52 16.86
C PRO A 57 -6.40 5.54 17.98
N ALA A 58 -5.38 4.72 17.77
CA ALA A 58 -4.82 3.80 18.74
C ALA A 58 -3.42 3.38 18.30
N PHE A 59 -2.70 2.72 19.20
CA PHE A 59 -1.37 2.18 18.97
C PHE A 59 -1.29 0.71 19.42
N PHE A 60 -0.33 -0.02 18.86
CA PHE A 60 0.15 -1.31 19.36
C PHE A 60 1.69 -1.26 19.47
N ILE A 61 2.27 -2.24 20.19
CA ILE A 61 3.73 -2.38 20.22
C ILE A 61 4.14 -3.45 19.22
N ASP A 62 5.01 -3.06 18.29
CA ASP A 62 5.61 -3.97 17.33
C ASP A 62 7.12 -3.76 17.30
N GLU A 63 7.88 -4.84 17.47
CA GLU A 63 9.34 -4.82 17.65
C GLU A 63 9.88 -3.73 18.59
N GLY A 64 9.15 -3.42 19.67
CA GLY A 64 9.56 -2.40 20.65
C GLY A 64 9.31 -0.95 20.20
N HIS A 65 8.44 -0.72 19.22
CA HIS A 65 8.01 0.59 18.76
C HIS A 65 6.50 0.80 18.96
N PHE A 66 6.10 2.05 19.23
CA PHE A 66 4.69 2.45 19.19
C PHE A 66 4.24 2.59 17.73
N THR A 67 3.49 1.60 17.25
CA THR A 67 2.99 1.54 15.87
C THR A 67 1.52 1.98 15.84
N PRO A 68 1.16 2.98 15.02
CA PRO A 68 -0.22 3.46 14.97
C PRO A 68 -1.12 2.47 14.23
N TYR A 69 -2.34 2.29 14.73
CA TYR A 69 -3.44 1.80 13.90
C TYR A 69 -3.75 2.84 12.83
N ARG A 70 -4.00 2.39 11.60
CA ARG A 70 -4.55 3.25 10.55
C ARG A 70 -6.00 2.86 10.31
N MET A 71 -6.87 3.86 10.32
CA MET A 71 -8.26 3.71 9.90
C MET A 71 -8.38 4.19 8.47
N VAL A 72 -8.70 3.28 7.56
CA VAL A 72 -8.99 3.58 6.16
C VAL A 72 -10.49 3.40 5.96
N VAL A 73 -11.12 4.34 5.24
CA VAL A 73 -12.55 4.20 4.93
C VAL A 73 -12.76 3.09 3.91
N TYR A 74 -13.84 2.32 4.08
CA TYR A 74 -14.14 1.15 3.25
C TYR A 74 -14.06 1.39 1.73
N GLY A 75 -14.51 2.57 1.26
CA GLY A 75 -14.40 2.93 -0.16
C GLY A 75 -12.96 2.96 -0.69
N ASN A 76 -12.01 3.44 0.11
CA ASN A 76 -10.60 3.48 -0.24
C ASN A 76 -10.00 2.06 -0.21
N GLU A 77 -10.38 1.23 0.77
CA GLU A 77 -9.93 -0.17 0.85
C GLU A 77 -10.38 -0.98 -0.37
N LYS A 78 -11.63 -0.81 -0.82
CA LYS A 78 -12.12 -1.44 -2.04
C LYS A 78 -11.27 -1.08 -3.27
N VAL A 79 -10.88 0.19 -3.38
CA VAL A 79 -10.03 0.68 -4.48
C VAL A 79 -8.61 0.15 -4.35
N ALA A 80 -8.01 0.17 -3.15
CA ALA A 80 -6.69 -0.40 -2.88
C ALA A 80 -6.63 -1.88 -3.27
N ALA A 81 -7.61 -2.67 -2.82
CA ALA A 81 -7.74 -4.09 -3.15
C ALA A 81 -7.85 -4.30 -4.66
N LYS A 82 -8.61 -3.45 -5.36
CA LYS A 82 -8.74 -3.55 -6.82
C LYS A 82 -7.44 -3.25 -7.55
N ILE A 83 -6.72 -2.21 -7.13
CA ILE A 83 -5.43 -1.84 -7.72
C ILE A 83 -4.42 -2.95 -7.46
N ALA A 84 -4.31 -3.43 -6.23
CA ALA A 84 -3.41 -4.53 -5.85
C ALA A 84 -3.71 -5.80 -6.64
N GLN A 85 -4.99 -6.17 -6.80
CA GLN A 85 -5.40 -7.29 -7.65
C GLN A 85 -4.90 -7.12 -9.09
N ARG A 86 -5.15 -5.96 -9.71
CA ARG A 86 -4.75 -5.72 -11.10
C ARG A 86 -3.24 -5.74 -11.27
N LEU A 87 -2.52 -5.16 -10.32
CA LEU A 87 -1.07 -5.10 -10.33
C LEU A 87 -0.45 -6.48 -10.06
N GLY A 88 -1.01 -7.27 -9.15
CA GLY A 88 -0.58 -8.64 -8.87
C GLY A 88 -0.74 -9.53 -10.10
N ASN A 89 -1.90 -9.49 -10.76
CA ASN A 89 -2.12 -10.22 -12.01
C ASN A 89 -1.11 -9.82 -13.10
N TRP A 90 -0.80 -8.52 -13.21
CA TRP A 90 0.24 -8.05 -14.14
C TRP A 90 1.64 -8.54 -13.73
N ALA A 91 2.00 -8.47 -12.45
CA ALA A 91 3.30 -8.94 -11.97
C ALA A 91 3.48 -10.45 -12.24
N GLU A 92 2.42 -11.25 -12.08
CA GLU A 92 2.47 -12.70 -12.36
C GLU A 92 2.59 -13.04 -13.86
N THR A 93 1.95 -12.25 -14.72
CA THR A 93 1.85 -12.56 -16.16
C THR A 93 2.88 -11.83 -17.02
N SER A 94 3.48 -10.76 -16.52
CA SER A 94 4.53 -10.00 -17.19
C SER A 94 5.89 -10.69 -17.10
N SER A 95 6.81 -10.28 -17.99
CA SER A 95 8.23 -10.65 -17.88
C SER A 95 8.89 -10.12 -16.60
N GLU A 96 8.37 -9.01 -16.04
CA GLU A 96 8.98 -8.29 -14.92
C GLU A 96 8.90 -9.10 -13.61
N GLY A 97 7.77 -9.76 -13.32
CA GLY A 97 7.58 -10.40 -12.01
C GLY A 97 7.42 -9.38 -10.88
N GLY A 98 7.95 -9.70 -9.70
CA GLY A 98 7.96 -8.81 -8.53
C GLY A 98 6.90 -9.17 -7.49
N ARG A 99 6.73 -8.29 -6.50
CA ARG A 99 5.73 -8.42 -5.43
C ARG A 99 4.91 -7.16 -5.29
N VAL A 100 3.63 -7.37 -4.99
CA VAL A 100 2.68 -6.31 -4.70
C VAL A 100 2.26 -6.44 -3.25
N THR A 101 2.30 -5.33 -2.50
CA THR A 101 1.87 -5.27 -1.10
C THR A 101 0.79 -4.21 -0.94
N THR A 102 -0.11 -4.39 0.03
CA THR A 102 -1.13 -3.40 0.43
C THR A 102 -0.83 -2.80 1.80
N SER A 103 -1.66 -1.84 2.25
CA SER A 103 -1.53 -1.10 3.51
C SER A 103 -1.69 -1.95 4.78
N GLN A 104 -0.72 -2.85 5.00
CA GLN A 104 -0.17 -3.35 6.28
C GLN A 104 1.30 -3.79 6.11
N GLY A 105 1.84 -3.85 4.90
CA GLY A 105 3.27 -4.03 4.64
C GLY A 105 4.05 -2.72 4.84
N ALA A 106 4.99 -2.72 5.77
CA ALA A 106 5.87 -1.59 6.04
C ALA A 106 7.17 -1.67 5.24
N PHE A 107 7.58 -0.54 4.66
CA PHE A 107 8.86 -0.35 3.96
C PHE A 107 9.74 0.59 4.77
N ILE A 108 11.00 0.22 4.93
CA ILE A 108 12.01 1.03 5.60
C ILE A 108 12.77 1.79 4.53
N LEU A 109 12.54 3.09 4.45
CA LEU A 109 13.22 3.96 3.47
C LEU A 109 14.64 4.32 3.93
N GLU A 110 14.86 4.46 5.24
CA GLU A 110 16.17 4.73 5.85
C GLU A 110 16.28 4.13 7.26
N GLN A 111 17.47 3.67 7.63
CA GLN A 111 17.85 3.24 8.98
C GLN A 111 18.80 4.29 9.59
N ASN A 112 18.28 5.23 10.39
CA ASN A 112 19.12 6.07 11.25
C ASN A 112 19.13 5.47 12.66
N THR A 113 20.23 5.66 13.43
CA THR A 113 20.46 5.07 14.76
C THR A 113 19.22 5.01 15.66
N GLY A 114 18.49 3.88 15.60
CA GLY A 114 17.30 3.57 16.40
C GLY A 114 15.96 4.17 15.94
N LYS A 115 15.86 4.80 14.77
CA LYS A 115 14.63 5.47 14.29
C LYS A 115 14.43 5.24 12.78
N PRO A 116 13.87 4.08 12.37
CA PRO A 116 13.64 3.80 10.97
C PRO A 116 12.58 4.75 10.37
N THR A 117 12.84 5.25 9.17
CA THR A 117 11.84 5.98 8.37
C THR A 117 10.93 4.95 7.70
N VAL A 118 9.82 4.62 8.35
CA VAL A 118 8.87 3.60 7.89
C VAL A 118 7.75 4.22 7.07
N ARG A 119 7.46 3.69 5.89
CA ARG A 119 6.29 4.05 5.08
C ARG A 119 5.45 2.82 4.76
N MET A 120 4.14 3.01 4.71
CA MET A 120 3.19 1.96 4.34
C MET A 120 2.27 2.59 3.30
N PRO A 121 2.61 2.51 2.00
CA PRO A 121 1.71 2.95 0.94
C PRO A 121 0.46 2.05 0.91
N ASP A 122 -0.62 2.54 0.29
CA ASP A 122 -1.84 1.74 0.14
C ASP A 122 -1.66 0.58 -0.82
N VAL A 123 -0.84 0.79 -1.86
CA VAL A 123 -0.32 -0.26 -2.73
C VAL A 123 1.14 0.05 -3.06
N ALA A 124 2.00 -0.95 -3.03
CA ALA A 124 3.37 -0.84 -3.52
C ALA A 124 3.73 -2.02 -4.42
N TYR A 125 4.68 -1.77 -5.31
CA TYR A 125 5.33 -2.80 -6.12
C TYR A 125 6.84 -2.78 -5.92
N THR A 126 7.39 -3.96 -5.67
CA THR A 126 8.82 -4.21 -5.52
C THR A 126 9.30 -5.09 -6.69
N PRO A 127 10.33 -4.68 -7.44
CA PRO A 127 10.87 -5.48 -8.55
C PRO A 127 11.34 -6.86 -8.10
N ARG A 128 11.27 -7.83 -9.02
CA ARG A 128 11.62 -9.24 -8.76
C ARG A 128 13.02 -9.41 -8.17
N ASP A 129 14.01 -8.73 -8.72
CA ASP A 129 15.40 -8.89 -8.29
C ASP A 129 15.66 -8.23 -6.95
N VAL A 130 14.93 -7.15 -6.62
CA VAL A 130 14.97 -6.56 -5.27
C VAL A 130 14.37 -7.55 -4.28
N ASP A 131 13.16 -8.05 -4.53
CA ASP A 131 12.45 -9.01 -3.67
C ASP A 131 13.27 -10.29 -3.41
N ARG A 132 13.87 -10.87 -4.45
CA ARG A 132 14.67 -12.10 -4.35
C ARG A 132 15.95 -11.95 -3.54
N ASN A 133 16.49 -10.73 -3.48
CA ASN A 133 17.75 -10.44 -2.79
C ASN A 133 17.54 -9.92 -1.36
N LEU A 134 16.29 -9.81 -0.89
CA LEU A 134 16.01 -9.41 0.48
C LEU A 134 16.51 -10.46 1.47
N ALA A 135 17.22 -10.01 2.49
CA ALA A 135 17.60 -10.84 3.62
C ALA A 135 16.39 -11.12 4.54
N LEU A 136 16.48 -12.18 5.36
CA LEU A 136 15.38 -12.60 6.23
C LEU A 136 14.96 -11.50 7.22
N ASP A 137 15.89 -10.70 7.70
CA ASP A 137 15.61 -9.57 8.58
C ASP A 137 14.88 -8.42 7.86
N GLN A 138 15.11 -8.19 6.56
CA GLN A 138 14.34 -7.24 5.75
C GLN A 138 12.91 -7.73 5.48
N VAL A 139 12.72 -9.05 5.33
CA VAL A 139 11.41 -9.64 5.03
C VAL A 139 10.54 -9.81 6.27
N TRP A 140 11.14 -10.19 7.41
CA TRP A 140 10.41 -10.63 8.60
C TRP A 140 10.55 -9.73 9.82
N THR A 141 11.38 -8.67 9.74
CA THR A 141 11.61 -7.74 10.87
C THR A 141 11.76 -6.31 10.36
N TYR A 142 11.90 -5.33 11.27
CA TYR A 142 12.29 -3.96 10.93
C TYR A 142 13.78 -3.67 11.09
N ARG A 143 14.62 -4.71 11.21
CA ARG A 143 16.04 -4.59 11.53
C ARG A 143 16.97 -4.77 10.35
N GLY A 144 16.45 -5.20 9.21
CA GLY A 144 17.22 -5.31 7.98
C GLY A 144 17.54 -3.96 7.34
N ASP A 145 18.43 -4.00 6.35
CA ASP A 145 18.80 -2.84 5.55
C ASP A 145 17.56 -2.24 4.84
N PRO A 146 17.53 -0.91 4.62
CA PRO A 146 16.45 -0.27 3.89
C PRO A 146 16.23 -0.88 2.51
N PHE A 147 14.97 -1.02 2.11
CA PHE A 147 14.60 -1.34 0.75
C PHE A 147 13.32 -0.61 0.39
N VAL A 148 13.20 -0.28 -0.90
CA VAL A 148 12.26 0.71 -1.39
C VAL A 148 11.48 0.13 -2.58
N PRO A 149 10.15 0.32 -2.62
CA PRO A 149 9.38 -0.06 -3.80
C PRO A 149 9.71 0.90 -4.96
N THR A 150 9.54 0.45 -6.20
CA THR A 150 9.71 1.33 -7.37
C THR A 150 8.42 2.04 -7.75
N PHE A 151 7.28 1.50 -7.33
CA PHE A 151 5.96 2.09 -7.56
C PHE A 151 5.11 2.08 -6.29
N VAL A 152 4.42 3.21 -6.03
CA VAL A 152 3.55 3.40 -4.87
C VAL A 152 2.22 4.06 -5.24
N VAL A 153 1.18 3.72 -4.48
CA VAL A 153 -0.14 4.36 -4.54
C VAL A 153 -0.56 4.79 -3.14
N GLU A 154 -1.12 6.00 -3.04
CA GLU A 154 -1.81 6.48 -1.85
C GLU A 154 -3.23 6.90 -2.22
N ILE A 155 -4.20 6.60 -1.36
CA ILE A 155 -5.63 6.78 -1.60
C ILE A 155 -6.24 7.55 -0.43
N ASP A 156 -6.63 8.80 -0.67
CA ASP A 156 -7.18 9.65 0.38
C ASP A 156 -8.02 10.81 -0.17
N LYS A 157 -8.59 11.62 0.71
CA LYS A 157 -9.26 12.88 0.40
C LYS A 157 -8.26 13.92 -0.12
N LEU A 158 -8.33 14.25 -1.41
CA LEU A 158 -7.41 15.20 -2.07
C LEU A 158 -8.04 16.58 -2.31
N ALA A 159 -9.32 16.74 -1.99
CA ALA A 159 -10.06 18.00 -2.05
C ALA A 159 -10.79 18.29 -0.73
N ASP A 160 -11.37 19.50 -0.63
CA ASP A 160 -12.09 20.05 0.52
C ASP A 160 -11.24 20.48 1.73
N ARG A 161 -11.94 20.95 2.77
CA ARG A 161 -11.37 21.53 4.01
C ARG A 161 -10.36 20.61 4.70
N ASN A 162 -10.53 19.30 4.61
CA ASN A 162 -9.68 18.30 5.27
C ASN A 162 -8.78 17.53 4.29
N SER A 163 -8.53 18.11 3.11
CA SER A 163 -7.68 17.52 2.07
C SER A 163 -6.28 17.17 2.57
N GLN A 164 -5.85 15.95 2.29
CA GLN A 164 -4.48 15.44 2.52
C GLN A 164 -3.54 15.74 1.35
N ARG A 165 -4.00 16.44 0.29
CA ARG A 165 -3.22 16.68 -0.93
C ARG A 165 -1.83 17.28 -0.67
N LYS A 166 -1.73 18.30 0.19
CA LYS A 166 -0.44 18.95 0.49
C LYS A 166 0.51 18.01 1.25
N VAL A 167 -0.03 17.18 2.13
CA VAL A 167 0.73 16.22 2.92
C VAL A 167 1.24 15.10 2.01
N LEU A 168 0.36 14.53 1.19
CA LEU A 168 0.71 13.45 0.27
C LEU A 168 1.59 13.91 -0.91
N ASP A 169 1.43 15.13 -1.42
CA ASP A 169 2.36 15.70 -2.43
C ASP A 169 3.78 15.84 -1.85
N ARG A 170 3.89 16.28 -0.60
CA ARG A 170 5.18 16.32 0.11
C ARG A 170 5.75 14.92 0.33
N LYS A 171 4.92 13.97 0.74
CA LYS A 171 5.32 12.56 0.92
C LYS A 171 5.88 11.98 -0.37
N MET A 172 5.25 12.25 -1.52
CA MET A 172 5.78 11.86 -2.82
C MET A 172 7.15 12.50 -3.09
N ARG A 173 7.24 13.83 -2.98
CA ARG A 173 8.43 14.60 -3.41
C ARG A 173 9.64 14.48 -2.50
N ASP A 174 9.41 14.44 -1.19
CA ASP A 174 10.45 14.59 -0.18
C ASP A 174 10.81 13.24 0.47
N GLU A 175 10.00 12.20 0.26
CA GLU A 175 10.14 10.94 0.98
C GLU A 175 10.15 9.74 0.04
N TYR A 176 9.21 9.60 -0.89
CA TYR A 176 9.22 8.44 -1.79
C TYR A 176 10.28 8.57 -2.89
N PHE A 177 10.22 9.62 -3.70
CA PHE A 177 11.08 9.75 -4.88
C PHE A 177 12.58 9.91 -4.55
N PRO A 178 12.98 10.66 -3.50
CA PRO A 178 14.39 10.74 -3.11
C PRO A 178 14.99 9.39 -2.68
N HIS A 179 14.15 8.44 -2.30
CA HIS A 179 14.55 7.10 -1.86
C HIS A 179 14.31 6.04 -2.93
N GLY A 180 14.16 6.39 -4.21
CA GLY A 180 14.19 5.41 -5.31
C GLY A 180 12.83 4.95 -5.84
N VAL A 181 11.72 5.50 -5.33
CA VAL A 181 10.41 5.38 -6.02
C VAL A 181 10.47 6.12 -7.35
N GLN A 182 9.98 5.50 -8.42
CA GLN A 182 10.06 6.05 -9.79
C GLN A 182 8.68 6.42 -10.36
N LEU A 183 7.62 5.80 -9.86
CA LEU A 183 6.23 6.10 -10.23
C LEU A 183 5.37 6.19 -8.97
N GLY A 184 4.53 7.21 -8.87
CA GLY A 184 3.64 7.42 -7.73
C GLY A 184 2.26 7.88 -8.14
N TRP A 185 1.20 7.27 -7.62
CA TRP A 185 -0.18 7.71 -7.84
C TRP A 185 -0.85 8.16 -6.54
N LEU A 186 -1.48 9.34 -6.54
CA LEU A 186 -2.40 9.78 -5.48
C LEU A 186 -3.82 9.75 -6.03
N ILE A 187 -4.73 9.07 -5.36
CA ILE A 187 -6.09 8.83 -5.86
C ILE A 187 -7.11 9.29 -4.82
N ASP A 188 -8.07 10.11 -5.25
CA ASP A 188 -9.29 10.41 -4.49
C ASP A 188 -10.47 9.74 -5.20
N PRO A 189 -10.93 8.58 -4.73
CA PRO A 189 -12.00 7.84 -5.39
C PRO A 189 -13.39 8.38 -5.06
N ARG A 190 -13.52 9.38 -4.18
CA ARG A 190 -14.83 9.88 -3.74
C ARG A 190 -15.64 10.37 -4.95
N PRO A 191 -16.93 9.97 -5.08
CA PRO A 191 -17.72 10.21 -6.29
C PRO A 191 -17.77 11.67 -6.76
N GLN A 192 -17.77 12.62 -5.81
CA GLN A 192 -17.83 14.05 -6.09
C GLN A 192 -16.49 14.69 -6.50
N HIS A 193 -15.36 13.97 -6.38
CA HIS A 193 -14.03 14.50 -6.68
C HIS A 193 -13.34 13.75 -7.81
N ARG A 194 -13.19 12.41 -7.68
CA ARG A 194 -12.51 11.55 -8.67
C ARG A 194 -11.21 12.19 -9.20
N ILE A 195 -10.26 12.42 -8.29
CA ILE A 195 -8.98 13.09 -8.59
C ILE A 195 -7.87 12.05 -8.68
N ILE A 196 -6.98 12.22 -9.65
CA ILE A 196 -5.76 11.40 -9.77
C ILE A 196 -4.57 12.35 -9.93
N TYR A 197 -3.55 12.24 -9.10
CA TYR A 197 -2.24 12.84 -9.39
C TYR A 197 -1.23 11.75 -9.70
N GLU A 198 -0.48 11.95 -10.77
CA GLU A 198 0.56 11.05 -11.23
C GLU A 198 1.92 11.74 -11.07
N TYR A 199 2.86 11.07 -10.42
CA TYR A 199 4.22 11.54 -10.18
C TYR A 199 5.19 10.63 -10.93
N LYS A 200 6.15 11.25 -11.62
CA LYS A 200 7.16 10.58 -12.44
C LYS A 200 8.51 11.28 -12.30
N LEU A 201 9.56 10.60 -12.71
CA LEU A 201 10.88 11.19 -12.92
C LEU A 201 10.97 11.79 -14.33
N ASP A 202 11.53 12.99 -14.45
CA ASP A 202 11.92 13.56 -15.74
C ASP A 202 13.25 12.96 -16.24
N THR A 203 13.74 13.45 -17.39
CA THR A 203 15.01 12.96 -17.98
C THR A 203 16.23 13.21 -17.12
N ASN A 204 16.15 14.11 -16.13
CA ASN A 204 17.23 14.41 -15.21
C ASN A 204 17.08 13.65 -13.88
N GLY A 205 16.05 12.80 -13.74
CA GLY A 205 15.73 12.13 -12.49
C GLY A 205 15.10 13.04 -11.44
N GLN A 206 14.52 14.18 -11.82
CA GLN A 206 13.74 15.01 -10.89
C GLN A 206 12.27 14.61 -10.89
N VAL A 207 11.69 14.54 -9.69
CA VAL A 207 10.26 14.26 -9.53
C VAL A 207 9.39 15.43 -10.00
N TYR A 208 8.48 15.14 -10.91
CA TYR A 208 7.42 16.07 -11.31
C TYR A 208 6.05 15.41 -11.17
N ARG A 209 5.02 16.25 -11.07
CA ARG A 209 3.62 15.83 -11.02
C ARG A 209 2.97 16.19 -12.34
N ALA A 210 2.34 15.23 -13.00
CA ALA A 210 1.62 15.45 -14.25
C ALA A 210 0.53 16.52 -14.06
N HIS A 211 0.35 17.37 -15.07
CA HIS A 211 -0.61 18.48 -15.01
C HIS A 211 -2.08 18.01 -15.02
N ASN A 212 -2.37 16.88 -15.67
CA ASN A 212 -3.72 16.36 -15.78
C ASN A 212 -4.12 15.56 -14.54
N CYS A 213 -4.99 16.14 -13.72
CA CYS A 213 -5.50 15.51 -12.50
C CYS A 213 -6.89 14.86 -12.61
N LYS A 214 -7.45 14.79 -13.82
CA LYS A 214 -8.78 14.21 -14.05
C LYS A 214 -8.78 12.71 -13.79
N TRP A 215 -9.95 12.18 -13.42
CA TRP A 215 -10.21 10.74 -13.44
C TRP A 215 -10.00 10.19 -14.84
N ARG A 216 -9.02 9.31 -15.01
CA ARG A 216 -8.59 8.77 -16.30
C ARG A 216 -7.86 7.46 -16.13
N ASP A 217 -7.70 6.74 -17.24
CA ASP A 217 -6.80 5.59 -17.28
C ASP A 217 -5.36 6.03 -16.99
N LEU A 218 -4.67 5.24 -16.18
CA LEU A 218 -3.27 5.42 -15.82
C LEU A 218 -2.41 4.36 -16.49
N ASP A 219 -1.24 4.79 -16.96
CA ASP A 219 -0.27 3.95 -17.65
C ASP A 219 0.95 3.76 -16.76
N GLY A 220 1.41 2.52 -16.63
CA GLY A 220 2.58 2.12 -15.87
C GLY A 220 3.90 2.64 -16.42
N GLY A 221 3.93 3.07 -17.69
CA GLY A 221 5.13 3.53 -18.38
C GLY A 221 6.26 2.51 -18.31
N ASP A 222 7.48 3.01 -18.19
CA ASP A 222 8.69 2.17 -18.12
C ASP A 222 8.85 1.48 -16.76
N VAL A 223 8.18 1.97 -15.71
CA VAL A 223 8.25 1.37 -14.36
C VAL A 223 7.41 0.10 -14.28
N LEU A 224 6.27 0.06 -14.98
CA LEU A 224 5.39 -1.11 -15.08
C LEU A 224 5.00 -1.35 -16.55
N PRO A 225 5.91 -1.89 -17.39
CA PRO A 225 5.67 -2.02 -18.83
C PRO A 225 4.38 -2.76 -19.18
N GLY A 226 3.54 -2.11 -19.99
CA GLY A 226 2.26 -2.65 -20.45
C GLY A 226 1.14 -2.66 -19.40
N PHE A 227 1.41 -2.26 -18.16
CA PHE A 227 0.37 -2.14 -17.14
C PHE A 227 -0.51 -0.92 -17.39
N LYS A 228 -1.83 -1.11 -17.36
CA LYS A 228 -2.81 -0.03 -17.43
C LYS A 228 -3.87 -0.20 -16.34
N LEU A 229 -4.02 0.82 -15.51
CA LEU A 229 -5.10 0.89 -14.54
C LEU A 229 -6.28 1.66 -15.16
N ARG A 230 -7.36 0.93 -15.46
CA ARG A 230 -8.56 1.51 -16.06
C ARG A 230 -9.43 2.21 -15.03
N ALA A 231 -9.76 3.47 -15.25
CA ALA A 231 -10.62 4.27 -14.38
C ALA A 231 -12.00 3.62 -14.18
N ALA A 232 -12.60 3.12 -15.26
CA ALA A 232 -13.88 2.41 -15.21
C ALA A 232 -13.85 1.17 -14.28
N ALA A 233 -12.71 0.46 -14.20
CA ALA A 233 -12.60 -0.71 -13.33
C ALA A 233 -12.61 -0.33 -11.83
N LEU A 234 -12.12 0.86 -11.49
CA LEU A 234 -12.21 1.42 -10.14
C LEU A 234 -13.64 1.87 -9.83
N GLU A 235 -14.32 2.50 -10.80
CA GLU A 235 -15.71 2.93 -10.65
C GLU A 235 -16.68 1.76 -10.43
N MET A 236 -16.48 0.66 -11.16
CA MET A 236 -17.28 -0.56 -10.97
C MET A 236 -17.23 -1.06 -9.52
N VAL A 237 -16.05 -1.02 -8.89
CA VAL A 237 -15.88 -1.47 -7.50
C VAL A 237 -16.53 -0.52 -6.49
N LEU A 238 -16.65 0.77 -6.85
CA LEU A 238 -17.29 1.77 -6.00
C LEU A 238 -18.82 1.76 -6.12
N ASN A 239 -19.34 1.53 -7.32
CA ASN A 239 -20.75 1.75 -7.67
C ASN A 239 -21.58 0.47 -7.83
N HIS A 240 -20.96 -0.69 -8.03
CA HIS A 240 -21.69 -1.91 -8.44
C HIS A 240 -21.79 -2.91 -7.30
N ASP A 241 -23.01 -3.38 -7.01
CA ASP A 241 -23.21 -4.68 -6.39
C ASP A 241 -22.77 -5.73 -7.42
N SER A 242 -21.79 -6.56 -7.09
CA SER A 242 -21.23 -7.60 -7.97
C SER A 242 -22.23 -8.72 -8.35
N GLY A 243 -23.53 -8.50 -8.14
CA GLY A 243 -24.60 -9.46 -8.39
C GLY A 243 -25.14 -9.36 -9.81
N ALA A 244 -24.97 -10.45 -10.54
CA ALA A 244 -25.71 -10.80 -11.75
C ALA A 244 -25.52 -9.88 -12.97
N SER A 245 -24.36 -10.02 -13.62
CA SER A 245 -24.44 -10.08 -15.09
C SER A 245 -25.28 -11.32 -15.41
N SER A 246 -26.29 -11.20 -16.28
CA SER A 246 -26.84 -12.39 -16.94
C SER A 246 -25.67 -13.09 -17.62
N ASP A 247 -25.22 -14.22 -17.07
CA ASP A 247 -24.17 -15.00 -17.68
C ASP A 247 -24.64 -15.35 -19.08
N GLU A 248 -23.98 -14.82 -20.12
CA GLU A 248 -24.17 -15.30 -21.47
C GLU A 248 -23.97 -16.82 -21.44
N GLU A 249 -25.01 -17.58 -21.80
CA GLU A 249 -24.89 -19.01 -21.96
C GLU A 249 -23.89 -19.27 -23.10
N ILE A 250 -22.72 -19.77 -22.72
CA ILE A 250 -21.71 -20.23 -23.67
C ILE A 250 -21.73 -21.76 -23.70
N ASP A 251 -21.17 -22.37 -24.73
CA ASP A 251 -20.80 -23.79 -24.70
C ASP A 251 -19.35 -23.89 -25.12
N PHE A 252 -18.47 -23.89 -24.13
CA PHE A 252 -17.04 -23.83 -24.35
C PHE A 252 -16.34 -25.02 -23.69
N MET A 253 -15.46 -25.69 -24.44
CA MET A 253 -14.61 -26.75 -23.92
C MET A 253 -13.23 -26.20 -23.57
N CYS A 254 -12.68 -26.59 -22.42
CA CYS A 254 -11.33 -26.21 -22.03
C CYS A 254 -10.31 -26.70 -23.08
N PRO A 255 -9.47 -25.80 -23.65
CA PRO A 255 -8.48 -26.16 -24.66
C PRO A 255 -7.24 -26.85 -24.06
N GLU A 256 -7.09 -26.86 -22.73
CA GLU A 256 -5.94 -27.47 -22.07
C GLU A 256 -5.89 -28.98 -22.35
N ARG A 257 -4.73 -29.45 -22.80
CA ARG A 257 -4.52 -30.85 -23.16
C ARG A 257 -4.82 -31.75 -21.95
N GLY A 258 -5.84 -32.60 -22.09
CA GLY A 258 -6.24 -33.57 -21.07
C GLY A 258 -7.34 -33.11 -20.10
N CYS A 259 -7.77 -31.85 -20.11
CA CYS A 259 -8.83 -31.40 -19.20
C CYS A 259 -10.24 -31.75 -19.67
N ARG A 260 -10.59 -31.41 -20.92
CA ARG A 260 -11.89 -31.69 -21.57
C ARG A 260 -13.15 -31.22 -20.83
N LYS A 261 -13.05 -30.37 -19.80
CA LYS A 261 -14.21 -29.80 -19.08
C LYS A 261 -15.00 -28.87 -20.00
N ARG A 262 -16.34 -28.92 -19.92
CA ARG A 262 -17.26 -28.04 -20.65
C ARG A 262 -17.89 -27.03 -19.70
N PHE A 263 -18.08 -25.81 -20.16
CA PHE A 263 -18.62 -24.70 -19.36
C PHE A 263 -19.81 -24.06 -20.05
N ARG A 264 -20.81 -23.74 -19.23
CA ARG A 264 -22.03 -23.05 -19.67
C ARG A 264 -22.10 -21.56 -19.34
N SER A 265 -21.10 -21.04 -18.62
CA SER A 265 -20.97 -19.62 -18.36
C SER A 265 -19.55 -19.15 -18.53
N ARG A 266 -19.38 -17.90 -18.98
CA ARG A 266 -18.07 -17.25 -19.12
C ARG A 266 -17.33 -17.17 -17.79
N GLY A 267 -18.04 -16.92 -16.69
CA GLY A 267 -17.47 -16.87 -15.35
C GLY A 267 -16.84 -18.21 -14.94
N ALA A 268 -17.56 -19.32 -15.11
CA ALA A 268 -17.06 -20.65 -14.77
C ALA A 268 -15.86 -21.06 -15.65
N TRP A 269 -15.90 -20.72 -16.94
CA TRP A 269 -14.76 -20.93 -17.83
C TRP A 269 -13.52 -20.13 -17.41
N ALA A 270 -13.68 -18.83 -17.12
CA ALA A 270 -12.58 -17.97 -16.70
C ALA A 270 -11.94 -18.44 -15.40
N ALA A 271 -12.75 -18.79 -14.38
CA ALA A 271 -12.26 -19.35 -13.13
C ALA A 271 -11.47 -20.65 -13.34
N HIS A 272 -11.92 -21.51 -14.25
CA HIS A 272 -11.22 -22.73 -14.57
C HIS A 272 -9.90 -22.50 -15.33
N ALA A 273 -9.85 -21.52 -16.23
CA ALA A 273 -8.62 -21.15 -16.92
C ALA A 273 -7.57 -20.60 -15.95
N GLU A 274 -7.98 -19.80 -14.97
CA GLU A 274 -7.10 -19.31 -13.90
C GLU A 274 -6.60 -20.46 -13.01
N TRP A 275 -7.44 -21.43 -12.66
CA TRP A 275 -7.00 -22.64 -11.96
C TRP A 275 -5.87 -23.38 -12.70
N HIS A 276 -5.99 -23.57 -14.02
CA HIS A 276 -4.91 -24.15 -14.81
C HIS A 276 -3.62 -23.33 -14.80
N ARG A 277 -3.72 -22.00 -14.78
CA ARG A 277 -2.56 -21.12 -14.65
C ARG A 277 -1.88 -21.33 -13.30
N GLU A 278 -2.64 -21.35 -12.22
CA GLU A 278 -2.14 -21.54 -10.86
C GLU A 278 -1.44 -22.88 -10.68
N GLU A 279 -2.06 -24.00 -11.11
CA GLU A 279 -1.46 -25.34 -11.04
C GLU A 279 -0.10 -25.41 -11.75
N ARG A 280 0.02 -24.78 -12.93
CA ARG A 280 1.30 -24.71 -13.66
C ARG A 280 2.33 -23.88 -12.92
N ALA A 281 1.91 -22.76 -12.30
CA ALA A 281 2.80 -21.90 -11.52
C ALA A 281 3.33 -22.66 -10.29
N ILE A 282 2.46 -23.36 -9.58
CA ILE A 282 2.81 -24.21 -8.42
C ILE A 282 3.76 -25.34 -8.86
N ALA A 283 3.43 -26.06 -9.93
CA ALA A 283 4.28 -27.14 -10.44
C ALA A 283 5.69 -26.63 -10.80
N LYS A 284 5.78 -25.47 -11.46
CA LYS A 284 7.06 -24.82 -11.79
C LYS A 284 7.83 -24.40 -10.55
N TYR A 285 7.15 -23.89 -9.53
CA TYR A 285 7.78 -23.53 -8.26
C TYR A 285 8.38 -24.76 -7.57
N LEU A 286 7.59 -25.84 -7.43
CA LEU A 286 8.04 -27.09 -6.81
C LEU A 286 9.22 -27.72 -7.56
N ALA A 287 9.19 -27.70 -8.90
CA ALA A 287 10.29 -28.21 -9.74
C ALA A 287 11.59 -27.40 -9.63
N ASN A 288 11.53 -26.12 -9.23
CA ASN A 288 12.73 -25.31 -8.99
C ASN A 288 13.27 -25.45 -7.56
N GLN A 289 12.54 -26.14 -6.67
CA GLN A 289 13.00 -26.43 -5.30
C GLN A 289 13.61 -27.83 -5.13
N SER A 290 13.40 -28.70 -6.12
CA SER A 290 14.02 -30.04 -6.23
C SER A 290 15.38 -29.98 -6.89
#